data_AF-A0A142XBF8-F1
#
_entry.id   AF-A0A142XBF8-F1
#
_cell.length_a   1.000
_cell.length_b   1.000
_cell.length_c   1.000
_cell.angle_alpha   90.00
_cell.angle_beta   90.00
_cell.angle_gamma   90.00
#
_symmetry.space_group_name_H-M   'P 1'
#
loop_
_entity.id
_entity.type
_entity.pdbx_description
1 polymer ?
#
loop_
_entity_poly.entity_id
_entity_poly.type
_entity_poly.pdbx_seq_one_letter_code
_entity_poly.pdbx_strand_id
1 'polypeptide(L)'
;MRVDLFGLVMEAPSVTFYLWSPWRCSAIEHKLFDALKTVANVSIEAAPDEVRMHITENKSWRSALQNLSRVLKGWQEEATDGGKDERRSWRWLLEADTDASGYDMQGEKTSIWAYLRLSIDRGGPGEAEKGEDIDLNGFGVQVWGNKE
;
A
#
# COMPACT_ATOMS: atom_id res chain seq x y z
N MET A 1 -6.07 -17.25 1.51
CA MET A 1 -6.90 -16.02 1.51
C MET A 1 -6.72 -15.39 0.15
N ARG A 2 -7.83 -15.15 -0.56
CA ARG A 2 -7.78 -14.51 -1.87
C ARG A 2 -7.46 -13.02 -1.75
N VAL A 3 -6.24 -12.65 -2.09
CA VAL A 3 -5.78 -11.28 -2.26
C VAL A 3 -6.04 -10.87 -3.70
N ASP A 4 -6.71 -9.74 -3.90
CA ASP A 4 -7.01 -9.17 -5.22
C ASP A 4 -6.57 -7.70 -5.19
N LEU A 5 -5.52 -7.41 -5.94
CA LEU A 5 -4.97 -6.07 -6.12
C LEU A 5 -5.23 -5.64 -7.56
N PHE A 6 -6.40 -5.04 -7.79
CA PHE A 6 -6.80 -4.49 -9.09
C PHE A 6 -6.69 -5.49 -10.26
N GLY A 7 -7.12 -6.75 -10.03
CA GLY A 7 -7.09 -7.81 -11.03
C GLY A 7 -5.85 -8.71 -10.94
N LEU A 8 -4.84 -8.34 -10.15
CA LEU A 8 -3.79 -9.26 -9.74
C LEU A 8 -4.29 -10.12 -8.57
N VAL A 9 -4.57 -11.39 -8.85
CA VAL A 9 -5.17 -12.32 -7.88
C VAL A 9 -4.13 -13.30 -7.37
N MET A 10 -4.07 -13.46 -6.05
CA MET A 10 -3.09 -14.28 -5.36
C MET A 10 -3.75 -15.03 -4.19
N GLU A 11 -3.31 -16.26 -3.93
CA GLU A 11 -3.67 -16.97 -2.70
C GLU A 11 -2.53 -16.85 -1.69
N ALA A 12 -2.80 -16.17 -0.59
CA ALA A 12 -1.82 -15.90 0.47
C ALA A 12 -2.34 -16.37 1.84
N PRO A 13 -1.47 -16.78 2.77
CA PRO A 13 -1.89 -17.14 4.12
C PRO A 13 -2.25 -15.90 4.94
N SER A 14 -1.60 -14.77 4.66
CA SER A 14 -1.82 -13.51 5.36
C SER A 14 -1.34 -12.30 4.56
N VAL A 15 -1.78 -11.13 4.99
CA VAL A 15 -1.27 -9.83 4.57
C VAL A 15 -0.86 -9.06 5.81
N THR A 16 0.25 -8.34 5.75
CA THR A 16 0.71 -7.45 6.82
C THR A 16 0.84 -6.03 6.32
N PHE A 17 0.23 -5.09 7.02
CA PHE A 17 0.43 -3.66 6.82
C PHE A 17 1.48 -3.13 7.78
N TYR A 18 2.30 -2.22 7.30
CA TYR A 18 3.42 -1.65 8.03
C TYR A 18 3.30 -0.14 8.10
N LEU A 19 3.65 0.42 9.26
CA LEU A 19 3.98 1.82 9.45
C LEU A 19 5.38 1.90 10.05
N TRP A 20 6.38 2.18 9.22
CA TRP A 20 7.79 2.23 9.61
C TRP A 20 8.21 3.60 10.10
N SER A 21 9.02 3.64 11.16
CA SER A 21 9.47 4.88 11.80
C SER A 21 8.33 5.89 11.97
N PRO A 22 7.26 5.59 12.72
CA PRO A 22 6.02 6.38 12.73
C PRO A 22 6.22 7.89 12.98
N TRP A 23 7.26 8.28 13.72
CA TRP A 23 7.60 9.69 13.97
C TRP A 23 8.13 10.45 12.73
N ARG A 24 8.50 9.74 11.65
CA ARG A 24 8.91 10.31 10.35
C ARG A 24 7.81 10.23 9.30
N CYS A 25 6.75 9.45 9.53
CA CYS A 25 5.67 9.30 8.58
C CYS A 25 4.92 10.62 8.38
N SER A 26 4.55 10.86 7.13
CA SER A 26 3.65 11.92 6.72
C SER A 26 2.24 11.72 7.31
N ALA A 27 1.45 12.79 7.34
CA ALA A 27 0.08 12.74 7.83
C ALA A 27 -0.81 11.76 7.04
N ILE A 28 -0.55 11.58 5.73
CA ILE A 28 -1.34 10.65 4.93
C ILE A 28 -1.02 9.19 5.25
N GLU A 29 0.26 8.86 5.52
CA GLU A 29 0.65 7.50 5.95
C GLU A 29 0.01 7.14 7.30
N HIS A 30 -0.02 8.09 8.23
CA HIS A 30 -0.78 7.92 9.49
C HIS A 30 -2.27 7.72 9.23
N LYS A 31 -2.90 8.56 8.40
CA LYS A 31 -4.34 8.41 8.05
C LYS A 31 -4.65 7.06 7.40
N LEU A 32 -3.78 6.57 6.52
CA LEU A 32 -3.92 5.26 5.88
C LEU A 32 -3.87 4.16 6.94
N PHE A 33 -2.88 4.18 7.82
CA PHE A 33 -2.75 3.16 8.86
C PHE A 33 -3.87 3.23 9.92
N ASP A 34 -4.28 4.43 10.32
CA ASP A 34 -5.38 4.64 11.26
C ASP A 34 -6.71 4.14 10.71
N ALA A 35 -6.96 4.30 9.41
CA ALA A 35 -8.16 3.76 8.76
C ALA A 35 -8.21 2.22 8.79
N LEU A 36 -7.07 1.54 8.95
CA LEU A 36 -7.04 0.09 9.11
C LEU A 36 -7.43 -0.35 10.53
N LYS A 37 -7.28 0.49 11.55
CA LYS A 37 -7.59 0.13 12.95
C LYS A 37 -9.06 -0.20 13.18
N THR A 38 -9.95 0.18 12.25
CA THR A 38 -11.38 -0.16 12.32
C THR A 38 -11.69 -1.55 11.73
N VAL A 39 -10.71 -2.24 11.14
CA VAL A 39 -10.90 -3.56 10.54
C VAL A 39 -10.99 -4.60 11.66
N ALA A 40 -12.01 -5.45 11.61
CA ALA A 40 -12.22 -6.51 12.61
C ALA A 40 -11.24 -7.69 12.40
N ASN A 41 -11.01 -8.46 13.46
CA ASN A 41 -10.21 -9.69 13.45
C ASN A 41 -8.78 -9.49 12.92
N VAL A 42 -8.12 -8.41 13.33
CA VAL A 42 -6.72 -8.12 13.00
C VAL A 42 -5.87 -8.20 14.26
N SER A 43 -4.62 -8.64 14.13
CA SER A 43 -3.62 -8.50 15.20
C SER A 43 -2.75 -7.28 14.92
N ILE A 44 -2.53 -6.47 15.95
CA ILE A 44 -1.69 -5.27 15.88
C ILE A 44 -0.49 -5.46 16.80
N GLU A 45 0.70 -5.27 16.25
CA GLU A 45 1.95 -5.27 17.00
C GLU A 45 2.56 -3.88 16.91
N ALA A 46 2.77 -3.23 18.06
CA ALA A 46 3.35 -1.90 18.13
C ALA A 46 4.72 -1.97 18.80
N ALA A 47 5.74 -1.55 18.07
CA ALA A 47 7.09 -1.28 18.54
C ALA A 47 7.39 0.22 18.37
N PRO A 48 8.47 0.75 18.98
CA PRO A 48 8.84 2.15 18.81
C PRO A 48 9.00 2.53 17.33
N ASP A 49 9.71 1.68 16.57
CA ASP A 49 10.16 1.97 15.20
C ASP A 49 9.26 1.37 14.12
N GLU A 50 8.21 0.65 14.51
CA GLU A 50 7.37 -0.08 13.58
C GLU A 50 6.01 -0.37 14.21
N VAL A 51 4.93 -0.16 13.46
CA VAL A 51 3.61 -0.71 13.79
C VAL A 51 3.18 -1.64 12.68
N ARG A 52 2.78 -2.86 13.05
CA ARG A 52 2.34 -3.90 12.14
C ARG A 52 0.90 -4.26 12.38
N MET A 53 0.15 -4.52 11.31
CA MET A 53 -1.18 -5.08 11.38
C MET A 53 -1.28 -6.29 10.48
N HIS A 54 -1.64 -7.44 11.05
CA HIS A 54 -1.75 -8.70 10.33
C HIS A 54 -3.22 -9.06 10.07
N ILE A 55 -3.49 -9.45 8.82
CA ILE A 55 -4.79 -9.91 8.34
C ILE A 55 -4.66 -11.31 7.79
N THR A 56 -5.50 -12.23 8.25
CA THR A 56 -5.57 -13.62 7.77
C THR A 56 -6.92 -13.95 7.13
N GLU A 57 -7.93 -13.09 7.30
CA GLU A 57 -9.29 -13.30 6.81
C GLU A 57 -9.61 -12.46 5.56
N ASN A 58 -10.23 -13.10 4.56
CA ASN A 58 -10.62 -12.45 3.30
C ASN A 58 -11.59 -11.28 3.51
N LYS A 59 -12.50 -11.38 4.49
CA LYS A 59 -13.43 -10.29 4.82
C LYS A 59 -12.67 -9.04 5.33
N SER A 60 -11.69 -9.24 6.20
CA SER A 60 -10.85 -8.19 6.73
C SER A 60 -9.96 -7.57 5.66
N TRP A 61 -9.42 -8.39 4.74
CA TRP A 61 -8.67 -7.90 3.58
C TRP A 61 -9.51 -6.94 2.70
N ARG A 62 -10.74 -7.35 2.35
CA ARG A 62 -11.66 -6.51 1.56
C ARG A 62 -12.00 -5.21 2.28
N SER A 63 -12.21 -5.27 3.59
CA SER A 63 -12.48 -4.08 4.41
C SER A 63 -11.27 -3.13 4.44
N ALA A 64 -10.06 -3.67 4.57
CA ALA A 64 -8.82 -2.89 4.56
C ALA A 64 -8.67 -2.12 3.23
N LEU A 65 -8.81 -2.82 2.10
CA LEU A 65 -8.76 -2.19 0.78
C LEU A 65 -9.81 -1.08 0.60
N GLN A 66 -11.04 -1.30 1.07
CA GLN A 66 -12.09 -0.28 1.00
C GLN A 66 -11.75 0.95 1.84
N ASN A 67 -11.22 0.76 3.05
CA ASN A 67 -10.81 1.85 3.93
C ASN A 67 -9.67 2.66 3.33
N LEU A 68 -8.62 2.00 2.81
CA LEU A 68 -7.52 2.68 2.13
C LEU A 68 -8.02 3.45 0.90
N SER A 69 -8.88 2.85 0.08
CA SER A 69 -9.46 3.52 -1.09
C SER A 69 -10.22 4.79 -0.72
N ARG A 70 -10.96 4.80 0.39
CA ARG A 70 -11.66 6.00 0.89
C ARG A 70 -10.69 7.11 1.28
N VAL A 71 -9.61 6.77 2.01
CA VAL A 71 -8.59 7.76 2.39
C VAL A 71 -7.95 8.40 1.16
N LEU A 72 -7.54 7.59 0.18
CA LEU A 72 -6.88 8.07 -1.03
C LEU A 72 -7.78 8.93 -1.91
N LYS A 73 -9.06 8.53 -2.05
CA LYS A 73 -10.06 9.33 -2.77
C LYS A 73 -10.35 10.65 -2.08
N GLY A 74 -10.56 10.63 -0.76
CA GLY A 74 -10.79 11.85 0.02
C GLY A 74 -9.62 12.82 -0.10
N TRP A 75 -8.38 12.32 -0.03
CA TRP A 75 -7.20 13.16 -0.25
C TRP A 75 -7.13 13.72 -1.67
N GLN A 76 -7.46 12.91 -2.68
CA GLN A 76 -7.49 13.38 -4.08
C GLN A 76 -8.56 14.46 -4.29
N GLU A 77 -9.70 14.38 -3.61
CA GLU A 77 -10.77 15.39 -3.65
C GLU A 77 -10.36 16.68 -2.93
N GLU A 78 -9.79 16.60 -1.72
CA GLU A 78 -9.25 17.75 -0.97
C GLU A 78 -8.13 18.47 -1.72
N ALA A 79 -7.41 17.74 -2.58
CA ALA A 79 -6.31 18.22 -3.38
C ALA A 79 -6.72 18.98 -4.66
N THR A 80 -8.01 18.97 -5.04
CA THR A 80 -8.48 19.53 -6.33
C THR A 80 -8.35 21.05 -6.45
N ASP A 81 -7.97 21.75 -5.38
CA ASP A 81 -7.64 23.17 -5.38
C ASP A 81 -6.30 23.49 -6.09
N GLY A 82 -5.53 22.48 -6.52
CA GLY A 82 -4.22 22.61 -7.18
C GLY A 82 -4.22 23.25 -8.59
N GLY A 83 -5.37 23.73 -9.09
CA GLY A 83 -5.51 24.33 -10.42
C GLY A 83 -5.90 23.33 -11.51
N LYS A 84 -6.25 23.84 -12.71
CA LYS A 84 -6.78 23.01 -13.82
C LYS A 84 -5.73 22.11 -14.49
N ASP A 85 -4.46 22.39 -14.28
CA ASP A 85 -3.35 21.77 -15.01
C ASP A 85 -2.64 20.68 -14.18
N GLU A 86 -2.91 20.57 -12.88
CA GLU A 86 -2.34 19.53 -12.03
C GLU A 86 -3.25 18.29 -11.96
N ARG A 87 -2.72 17.13 -12.34
CA ARG A 87 -3.38 15.83 -12.25
C ARG A 87 -2.65 14.95 -11.25
N ARG A 88 -3.38 14.41 -10.28
CA ARG A 88 -2.86 13.49 -9.27
C ARG A 88 -3.40 12.09 -9.49
N SER A 89 -2.53 11.08 -9.38
CA SER A 89 -2.94 9.67 -9.44
C SER A 89 -2.17 8.83 -8.43
N TRP A 90 -2.86 7.86 -7.83
CA TRP A 90 -2.27 6.90 -6.90
C TRP A 90 -1.93 5.61 -7.63
N ARG A 91 -0.78 5.01 -7.33
CA ARG A 91 -0.32 3.74 -7.91
C ARG A 91 0.27 2.84 -6.83
N TRP A 92 0.00 1.55 -6.95
CA TRP A 92 0.71 0.53 -6.19
C TRP A 92 1.95 0.11 -6.97
N LEU A 93 3.11 0.18 -6.32
CA LEU A 93 4.35 -0.42 -6.79
C LEU A 93 4.44 -1.81 -6.17
N LEU A 94 4.59 -2.85 -6.99
CA LEU A 94 4.72 -4.22 -6.53
C LEU A 94 6.16 -4.69 -6.74
N GLU A 95 6.75 -5.23 -5.68
CA GLU A 95 8.11 -5.77 -5.68
C GLU A 95 8.12 -7.17 -5.08
N ALA A 96 8.91 -8.05 -5.68
CA ALA A 96 9.15 -9.39 -5.17
C ALA A 96 10.57 -9.80 -5.57
N ASP A 97 11.35 -10.25 -4.60
CA ASP A 97 12.66 -10.84 -4.84
C ASP A 97 12.49 -12.36 -4.91
N THR A 98 12.42 -12.90 -6.13
CA THR A 98 12.09 -14.30 -6.38
C THR A 98 12.99 -14.90 -7.44
N ASP A 99 13.30 -16.18 -7.28
CA ASP A 99 13.85 -17.00 -8.35
C ASP A 99 12.78 -17.40 -9.38
N ALA A 100 13.18 -18.11 -10.43
CA ALA A 100 12.29 -18.58 -11.49
C ALA A 100 11.22 -19.59 -11.01
N SER A 101 11.37 -20.14 -9.80
CA SER A 101 10.48 -21.15 -9.22
C SER A 101 9.55 -20.56 -8.15
N GLY A 102 9.65 -19.27 -7.82
CA GLY A 102 8.79 -18.60 -6.84
C GLY A 102 9.34 -18.56 -5.42
N TYR A 103 10.64 -18.81 -5.23
CA TYR A 103 11.29 -18.85 -3.92
C TYR A 103 12.25 -17.68 -3.71
N ASP A 104 12.37 -17.25 -2.46
CA ASP A 104 13.32 -16.23 -2.05
C ASP A 104 14.73 -16.81 -1.87
N MET A 105 15.69 -15.95 -1.54
CA MET A 105 17.08 -16.35 -1.32
C MET A 105 17.29 -17.30 -0.13
N GLN A 106 16.28 -17.46 0.74
CA GLN A 106 16.28 -18.42 1.86
C GLN A 106 15.61 -19.76 1.49
N GLY A 107 15.02 -19.88 0.29
CA GLY A 107 14.30 -21.07 -0.16
C GLY A 107 12.86 -21.14 0.33
N GLU A 108 12.31 -20.04 0.86
CA GLU A 108 10.90 -19.93 1.24
C GLU A 108 10.07 -19.35 0.08
N LYS A 109 8.75 -19.58 0.05
CA LYS A 109 7.91 -18.95 -0.98
C LYS A 109 7.94 -17.43 -0.84
N THR A 110 8.28 -16.75 -1.94
CA THR A 110 8.48 -15.30 -1.94
C THR A 110 7.24 -14.55 -1.49
N SER A 111 7.45 -13.53 -0.65
CA SER A 111 6.44 -12.51 -0.37
C SER A 111 6.44 -11.41 -1.42
N ILE A 112 5.26 -10.87 -1.72
CA ILE A 112 5.11 -9.69 -2.58
C ILE A 112 4.94 -8.46 -1.68
N TRP A 113 5.75 -7.44 -1.92
CA TRP A 113 5.64 -6.14 -1.29
C TRP A 113 4.86 -5.19 -2.18
N ALA A 114 4.00 -4.37 -1.57
CA ALA A 114 3.28 -3.30 -2.23
C ALA A 114 3.51 -1.96 -1.51
N TYR A 115 3.93 -0.96 -2.27
CA TYR A 115 4.16 0.41 -1.81
C TYR A 115 3.25 1.37 -2.55
N LEU A 116 2.92 2.50 -1.91
CA LEU A 116 2.03 3.49 -2.49
C LEU A 116 2.83 4.67 -3.03
N ARG A 117 2.59 5.00 -4.31
CA ARG A 117 3.17 6.14 -5.01
C ARG A 117 2.08 7.12 -5.43
N LEU A 118 2.36 8.40 -5.21
CA LEU A 118 1.62 9.52 -5.78
C LEU A 118 2.36 10.01 -7.03
N SER A 119 1.71 10.01 -8.18
CA SER A 119 2.19 10.72 -9.37
C SER A 119 1.44 12.04 -9.52
N ILE A 120 2.19 13.13 -9.72
CA ILE A 120 1.69 14.48 -9.95
C ILE A 120 2.17 14.95 -11.32
N ASP A 121 1.24 15.11 -12.25
CA ASP A 121 1.50 15.63 -13.60
C ASP A 121 1.03 17.09 -13.68
N ARG A 122 1.91 18.01 -14.09
CA ARG A 122 1.61 19.46 -14.19
C ARG A 122 1.58 20.00 -15.63
N GLY A 123 1.86 19.16 -16.62
CA GLY A 123 1.98 19.58 -18.02
C GLY A 123 0.64 19.70 -18.75
N GLY A 124 0.46 20.81 -19.49
CA GLY A 124 -0.60 20.95 -20.48
C GLY A 124 -0.32 20.14 -21.78
N PRO A 125 -1.31 19.98 -22.68
CA PRO A 125 -1.09 19.34 -23.97
C PRO A 125 0.03 20.04 -24.77
N GLY A 126 1.17 19.36 -24.95
CA GLY A 126 2.34 19.87 -25.69
C GLY A 126 3.49 20.38 -24.81
N GLU A 127 3.32 20.40 -23.48
CA GLU A 127 4.38 20.76 -22.55
C GLU A 127 5.13 19.50 -22.07
N ALA A 128 6.45 19.60 -21.98
CA ALA A 128 7.33 18.51 -21.60
C ALA A 128 7.64 18.46 -20.09
N GLU A 129 6.84 19.12 -19.25
CA GLU A 129 7.08 19.08 -17.81
C GLU A 129 6.95 17.64 -17.30
N LYS A 130 8.05 17.15 -16.74
CA LYS A 130 8.16 15.80 -16.23
C LYS A 130 7.35 15.70 -14.95
N GLY A 131 6.39 14.78 -14.91
CA GLY A 131 5.64 14.46 -13.71
C GLY A 131 6.54 14.09 -12.53
N GLU A 132 6.08 14.38 -11.33
CA GLU A 132 6.76 14.09 -10.07
C GLU A 132 6.14 12.83 -9.44
N ASP A 133 7.00 11.88 -9.05
CA ASP A 133 6.61 10.68 -8.32
C ASP A 133 7.06 10.82 -6.86
N ILE A 134 6.13 10.61 -5.93
CA ILE A 134 6.37 10.67 -4.48
C ILE A 134 6.00 9.32 -3.87
N ASP A 135 6.98 8.64 -3.29
CA ASP A 135 6.79 7.37 -2.60
C ASP A 135 6.48 7.56 -1.12
N LEU A 136 5.45 6.87 -0.64
CA LEU A 136 5.12 6.80 0.78
C LEU A 136 5.97 5.74 1.47
N ASN A 137 7.22 6.11 1.76
CA ASN A 137 8.25 5.19 2.28
C ASN A 137 7.99 4.69 3.71
N GLY A 138 7.09 5.32 4.46
CA GLY A 138 6.70 4.93 5.80
C GLY A 138 5.54 3.93 5.84
N PHE A 139 4.85 3.69 4.73
CA PHE A 139 3.71 2.77 4.66
C PHE A 139 3.93 1.66 3.62
N GLY A 140 3.71 0.41 4.01
CA GLY A 140 3.85 -0.72 3.11
C GLY A 140 2.93 -1.88 3.41
N VAL A 141 2.79 -2.75 2.42
CA VAL A 141 1.96 -3.95 2.50
C VAL A 141 2.79 -5.15 2.07
N GLN A 142 2.83 -6.20 2.88
CA GLN A 142 3.43 -7.47 2.51
C GLN A 142 2.33 -8.52 2.35
N VAL A 143 2.30 -9.15 1.19
CA VAL A 143 1.50 -10.35 0.94
C VAL A 143 2.41 -11.56 1.07
N TRP A 144 2.14 -12.39 2.06
CA TRP A 144 3.02 -13.51 2.40
C TRP A 144 2.90 -14.66 1.39
N GLY A 145 4.01 -15.35 1.14
CA GLY A 145 4.01 -16.65 0.49
C GLY A 145 3.47 -17.74 1.43
N ASN A 146 2.89 -18.80 0.87
CA ASN A 146 2.46 -19.94 1.69
C ASN A 146 3.68 -20.66 2.29
N LYS A 147 3.65 -20.92 3.60
CA LYS A 147 4.59 -21.86 4.22
C LYS A 147 4.24 -23.28 3.77
N GLU A 148 5.26 -24.10 3.47
CA GLU A 148 5.06 -25.53 3.16
C GLU A 148 4.67 -26.35 4.40
#